data_AF-A0A846W0G7-F1
#
_entry.id   AF-A0A846W0G7-F1
#
_cell.length_a   1.000
_cell.length_b   1.000
_cell.length_c   1.000
_cell.angle_alpha   90.00
_cell.angle_beta   90.00
_cell.angle_gamma   90.00
#
_symmetry.space_group_name_H-M   'P 1'
#
loop_
_entity.id
_entity.type
_entity.pdbx_description
1 polymer ?
#
loop_
_entity_poly.entity_id
_entity_poly.type
_entity_poly.pdbx_seq_one_letter_code
_entity_poly.pdbx_strand_id
1 'polypeptide(L)'
;MARDLSVRDYYGTDLPTHLCWMSANCKVAVVRTVDDQTARFVPDYLGIPDGAIGYAHLDGEPPAEPFEVFGDQLCPSIELGDGWWWLERCG
;
A
#
# COMPACT_ATOMS: atom_id res chain seq x y z
N MET A 1 9.67 -19.48 4.27
CA MET A 1 10.31 -19.30 2.95
C MET A 1 9.76 -18.00 2.38
N ALA A 2 10.56 -16.93 2.39
CA ALA A 2 10.16 -15.69 1.72
C ALA A 2 10.05 -16.01 0.22
N ARG A 3 8.84 -15.93 -0.34
CA ARG A 3 8.67 -16.00 -1.79
C ARG A 3 9.42 -14.81 -2.37
N ASP A 4 10.35 -15.09 -3.27
CA ASP A 4 10.94 -14.11 -4.18
C ASP A 4 9.77 -13.43 -4.91
N LEU A 5 9.35 -12.27 -4.41
CA LEU A 5 8.38 -11.44 -5.09
C LEU A 5 9.09 -10.98 -6.34
N SER A 6 8.61 -11.38 -7.51
CA SER A 6 9.13 -10.78 -8.73
C SER A 6 9.00 -9.25 -8.58
N VAL A 7 9.90 -8.47 -9.17
CA VAL A 7 9.84 -6.99 -9.08
C VAL A 7 8.47 -6.44 -9.49
N ARG A 8 7.72 -7.19 -10.32
CA ARG A 8 6.33 -6.88 -10.68
C ARG A 8 5.36 -7.08 -9.52
N ASP A 9 5.53 -8.12 -8.72
CA ASP A 9 4.69 -8.36 -7.54
C ASP A 9 4.99 -7.36 -6.42
N TYR A 10 6.23 -6.87 -6.35
CA TYR A 10 6.64 -5.90 -5.33
C TYR A 10 5.88 -4.57 -5.42
N TYR A 11 5.80 -3.96 -6.61
CA TYR A 11 5.08 -2.69 -6.82
C TYR A 11 3.61 -2.85 -7.19
N GLY A 12 3.16 -4.10 -7.41
CA GLY A 12 1.78 -4.41 -7.73
C GLY A 12 1.43 -4.38 -9.21
N THR A 13 0.12 -4.46 -9.44
CA THR A 13 -0.49 -4.65 -10.77
C THR A 13 -0.68 -3.31 -11.47
N ASP A 14 -0.38 -3.28 -12.77
CA ASP A 14 -0.63 -2.11 -13.62
C ASP A 14 -2.12 -1.77 -13.73
N LEU A 15 -2.44 -0.49 -13.60
CA LEU A 15 -3.75 0.04 -13.90
C LEU A 15 -3.92 0.22 -15.43
N PRO A 16 -5.15 0.12 -15.95
CA PRO A 16 -5.47 0.61 -17.28
C PRO A 16 -5.04 2.07 -17.45
N THR A 17 -4.55 2.46 -18.63
CA THR A 17 -3.97 3.79 -18.88
C THR A 17 -4.85 4.96 -18.44
N HIS A 18 -6.17 4.86 -18.64
CA HIS A 18 -7.12 5.91 -18.27
C HIS A 18 -7.31 6.06 -16.74
N LEU A 19 -6.80 5.13 -15.94
CA LEU A 19 -6.80 5.15 -14.47
C LEU A 19 -5.41 5.42 -13.89
N CYS A 20 -4.36 5.57 -14.71
CA CYS A 20 -3.00 5.81 -14.21
C CYS A 20 -2.90 7.03 -13.30
N TRP A 21 -3.75 8.04 -13.50
CA TRP A 21 -3.77 9.26 -12.70
C TRP A 21 -4.17 9.02 -11.23
N MET A 22 -4.75 7.85 -10.90
CA MET A 22 -5.14 7.51 -9.54
C MET A 22 -3.95 7.08 -8.66
N SER A 23 -2.79 6.78 -9.25
CA SER A 23 -1.64 6.21 -8.54
C SER A 23 -0.34 6.82 -9.05
N ALA A 24 0.57 7.18 -8.14
CA ALA A 24 1.87 7.77 -8.45
C ALA A 24 2.71 6.95 -9.43
N ASN A 25 2.50 5.64 -9.50
CA ASN A 25 3.21 4.74 -10.41
C ASN A 25 2.29 3.95 -11.35
N CYS A 26 1.03 4.36 -11.50
CA CYS A 26 0.02 3.63 -12.28
C CYS A 26 -0.18 2.17 -11.80
N LYS A 27 -0.01 1.90 -10.49
CA LYS A 27 -0.20 0.55 -9.93
C LYS A 27 -1.07 0.54 -8.70
N VAL A 28 -1.64 -0.64 -8.43
CA VAL A 28 -2.22 -1.01 -7.14
C VAL A 28 -1.47 -2.22 -6.59
N ALA A 29 -0.98 -2.11 -5.37
CA ALA A 29 -0.26 -3.17 -4.69
C ALA A 29 -1.15 -3.90 -3.68
N VAL A 30 -0.85 -5.17 -3.41
CA VAL A 30 -1.35 -5.84 -2.21
C VAL A 30 -0.23 -5.80 -1.19
N VAL A 31 -0.43 -5.00 -0.15
CA VAL A 31 0.51 -4.84 0.96
C VAL A 31 0.05 -5.67 2.14
N ARG A 32 0.97 -5.97 3.06
CA ARG A 32 0.67 -6.80 4.22
C ARG A 32 1.33 -6.29 5.48
N THR A 33 0.71 -6.59 6.61
CA THR A 33 1.31 -6.48 7.93
C THR A 33 2.19 -7.71 8.23
N VAL A 34 2.88 -7.67 9.38
CA VAL A 34 3.66 -8.81 9.89
C VAL A 34 2.79 -10.00 10.34
N ASP A 35 1.52 -9.77 10.65
CA ASP A 35 0.53 -10.81 11.00
C ASP A 35 -0.31 -11.26 9.80
N ASP A 36 0.15 -10.98 8.58
CA ASP A 36 -0.44 -11.39 7.29
C ASP A 36 -1.84 -10.80 7.00
N GLN A 37 -2.24 -9.71 7.66
CA GLN A 37 -3.39 -8.92 7.20
C GLN A 37 -3.02 -8.16 5.93
N THR A 38 -3.90 -8.16 4.93
CA THR A 38 -3.63 -7.57 3.62
C THR A 38 -4.49 -6.35 3.34
N ALA A 39 -3.95 -5.38 2.60
CA ALA A 39 -4.70 -4.25 2.07
C ALA A 39 -4.39 -4.01 0.59
N ARG A 40 -5.35 -3.42 -0.13
CA ARG A 40 -5.11 -2.92 -1.50
C ARG A 40 -4.61 -1.48 -1.39
N PHE A 41 -3.37 -1.24 -1.80
CA PHE A 41 -2.69 0.04 -1.66
C PHE A 41 -2.57 0.75 -3.00
N VAL A 42 -2.93 2.03 -3.01
CA VAL A 42 -2.84 2.96 -4.12
C VAL A 42 -1.84 4.05 -3.72
N PRO A 43 -0.59 3.99 -4.20
CA PRO A 43 0.42 5.00 -3.89
C PRO A 43 -0.01 6.39 -4.37
N ASP A 44 0.01 7.39 -3.50
CA ASP A 44 -0.15 8.81 -3.86
C ASP A 44 1.22 9.48 -4.04
N TYR A 45 2.23 8.97 -3.33
CA TYR A 45 3.62 9.42 -3.42
C TYR A 45 4.57 8.22 -3.39
N LEU A 46 5.71 8.35 -4.08
CA LEU A 46 6.83 7.42 -4.04
C LEU A 46 8.11 8.13 -3.56
N GLY A 47 8.83 7.50 -2.64
CA GLY A 47 10.14 7.92 -2.21
C GLY A 47 11.26 7.53 -3.19
N ILE A 48 12.47 8.01 -2.91
CA ILE A 48 13.70 7.65 -3.62
C ILE A 48 14.70 7.16 -2.54
N PRO A 49 15.26 5.94 -2.63
CA PRO A 49 15.15 4.98 -3.74
C PRO A 49 13.85 4.16 -3.77
N ASP A 50 13.16 4.04 -2.64
CA ASP A 50 11.87 3.34 -2.46
C ASP A 50 11.01 4.05 -1.39
N GLY A 51 9.95 3.39 -0.91
CA GLY A 51 8.97 3.93 0.03
C GLY A 51 7.74 4.53 -0.66
N ALA A 52 6.63 4.61 0.08
CA ALA A 52 5.40 5.22 -0.39
C ALA A 52 4.54 5.73 0.76
N ILE A 53 3.58 6.58 0.43
CA ILE A 53 2.41 6.90 1.26
C ILE A 53 1.21 6.98 0.31
N GLY A 54 0.00 6.79 0.80
CA GLY A 54 -1.16 6.75 -0.07
C GLY A 54 -2.40 6.15 0.56
N TYR A 55 -3.31 5.69 -0.30
CA TYR A 55 -4.60 5.18 0.11
C TYR A 55 -4.55 3.66 0.23
N ALA A 56 -5.16 3.09 1.26
CA ALA A 56 -5.38 1.66 1.34
C ALA A 56 -6.85 1.34 1.60
N HIS A 57 -7.33 0.30 0.92
CA HIS A 57 -8.60 -0.34 1.27
C HIS A 57 -8.33 -1.58 2.12
N LEU A 58 -8.85 -1.57 3.33
CA LEU A 58 -8.75 -2.63 4.31
C LEU A 58 -10.06 -3.41 4.37
N ASP A 59 -9.95 -4.74 4.45
CA ASP A 59 -11.10 -5.61 4.65
C ASP A 59 -11.34 -5.77 6.17
N GLY A 60 -11.90 -4.73 6.82
CA GLY A 60 -12.20 -4.73 8.25
C GLY A 60 -11.52 -3.61 9.04
N GLU A 61 -11.32 -3.85 10.33
CA GLU A 61 -10.66 -2.91 11.26
C GLU A 61 -9.17 -2.74 10.89
N PRO A 62 -8.59 -1.53 11.00
CA PRO A 62 -7.16 -1.32 10.86
C PRO A 62 -6.34 -2.23 11.79
N PRO A 63 -5.24 -2.83 11.27
CA PRO A 63 -4.33 -3.61 12.09
C PRO A 63 -3.66 -2.74 13.17
N ALA A 64 -3.30 -3.38 14.28
CA ALA A 64 -2.40 -2.78 15.26
C ALA A 64 -0.95 -2.69 14.74
N GLU A 65 -0.57 -3.62 13.86
CA GLU A 65 0.75 -3.69 13.26
C GLU A 65 0.83 -2.85 11.97
N PRO A 66 1.99 -2.24 11.66
CA PRO A 66 2.17 -1.51 10.41
C PRO A 66 2.14 -2.41 9.18
N PHE A 67 1.76 -1.82 8.04
CA PHE A 67 1.98 -2.43 6.73
C PHE A 67 3.42 -2.23 6.27
N GLU A 68 4.04 -3.28 5.72
CA GLU A 68 5.25 -3.14 4.93
C GLU A 68 4.88 -2.68 3.52
N VAL A 69 5.33 -1.48 3.15
CA VAL A 69 5.03 -0.84 1.88
C VAL A 69 6.31 -0.30 1.26
N PHE A 70 6.84 -1.07 0.31
CA PHE A 70 8.01 -0.70 -0.47
C PHE A 70 9.21 -0.29 0.39
N GLY A 71 9.47 -1.03 1.47
CA GLY A 71 10.54 -0.75 2.43
C GLY A 71 10.15 0.17 3.60
N ASP A 72 9.02 0.90 3.50
CA ASP A 72 8.49 1.73 4.59
C ASP A 72 7.50 0.93 5.49
N GLN A 73 7.41 1.32 6.76
CA GLN A 73 6.36 0.85 7.68
C GLN A 73 5.28 1.93 7.78
N LEU A 74 4.09 1.62 7.29
CA LEU A 74 2.98 2.58 7.23
C LEU A 74 1.84 2.18 8.17
N CYS A 75 1.29 3.19 8.83
CA CYS A 75 0.17 3.06 9.74
C CYS A 75 -1.06 3.76 9.12
N PRO A 76 -2.27 3.20 9.26
CA PRO A 76 -3.50 3.92 8.99
C PRO A 76 -3.59 5.14 9.92
N SER A 77 -3.71 6.35 9.36
CA SER A 77 -3.71 7.59 10.15
C SER A 77 -4.97 8.44 9.97
N ILE A 78 -5.66 8.33 8.83
CA ILE A 78 -6.92 9.02 8.57
C ILE A 78 -7.93 8.05 7.97
N GLU A 79 -9.08 7.88 8.61
CA GLU A 79 -10.21 7.13 8.05
C GLU A 79 -10.94 7.98 7.00
N LEU A 80 -11.13 7.42 5.80
CA LEU A 80 -11.84 8.07 4.69
C LEU A 80 -13.26 7.50 4.50
N GLY A 81 -13.58 6.41 5.20
CA GLY A 81 -14.87 5.71 5.14
C GLY A 81 -14.85 4.52 4.18
N ASP A 82 -15.82 3.62 4.34
CA ASP A 82 -16.02 2.43 3.48
C ASP A 82 -14.75 1.57 3.32
N GLY A 83 -14.01 1.39 4.41
CA GLY A 83 -12.76 0.60 4.43
C GLY A 83 -11.54 1.32 3.86
N TRP A 84 -11.66 2.58 3.40
CA TRP A 84 -10.55 3.37 2.92
C TRP A 84 -9.85 4.16 4.02
N TRP A 85 -8.52 4.14 3.96
CA TRP A 85 -7.63 4.83 4.89
C TRP A 85 -6.51 5.54 4.15
N TRP A 86 -6.08 6.67 4.70
CA TRP A 86 -4.77 7.23 4.40
C TRP A 86 -3.71 6.50 5.23
N LEU A 87 -2.67 6.02 4.56
CA LEU A 87 -1.51 5.39 5.15
C LEU A 87 -0.30 6.31 5.01
N GLU A 88 0.34 6.58 6.13
CA GLU A 88 1.59 7.31 6.18
C GLU A 88 2.56 6.65 7.17
N ARG A 89 3.79 7.18 7.25
CA ARG A 89 4.79 6.63 8.17
C ARG A 89 4.27 6.62 9.59
N CYS A 90 4.46 5.50 10.28
CA CYS A 90 4.16 5.42 11.70
C CYS A 90 4.95 6.47 12.49
N GLY A 91 4.31 7.06 13.51
CA GLY A 91 4.87 8.11 14.36
C GLY A 91 6.03 7.67 15.23
#